data_AF-A0A7X5VFM8-F1
#
_entry.id   AF-A0A7X5VFM8-F1
#
_cell.length_a   1.000
_cell.length_b   1.000
_cell.length_c   1.000
_cell.angle_alpha   90.00
_cell.angle_beta   90.00
_cell.angle_gamma   90.00
#
_symmetry.space_group_name_H-M   'P 1'
#
loop_
_entity.id
_entity.type
_entity.pdbx_description
1 polymer ?
#
loop_
_entity_poly.entity_id
_entity_poly.type
_entity_poly.pdbx_seq_one_letter_code
_entity_poly.pdbx_strand_id
1 'polypeptide(L)'
;MTTPPTTVALVTLGCARNDVDSEELAGRLEAGGFRLVDDAAEADTVVVNTCGFVEAAKKDSVDTLLAAADYKETGRTQAVVAVGCLAERYGDQLAEALPETDAVLSFDDYTDISDRLRSILSGTKHQAHVPRDRRKLLPLAPADRHTAPPVPIPGHGDPTTSASTAPAPASGTSTRSASGTAAGTVSDAPGASASGPAAGAATVSGAGAVLGDHIPEQLRPVSAASDAADASGGLKGRFVTGAPEELKIDAPDLATAPASGPRVMRRRLDGGPMAPLKLASGCDRRCAFCAIPMFRGAFMSRRPAEVLREAEWLAENGVRELFLVSENSTSYGKDLGDLRLLETLVGEIAQVPGITRVRVSYLQPAEMRPTLISAMTGTPGVVPYFDLSFQHASGPLLRRMRRFGDAERFLELIAQVRAAAPTAGIRSNVIVGFPGETEEDVDILCDFLSRAGLDAIGVFGYSDEDGTEAETYDGKLDEDTIAARLDRVTRLAEDLTSARAESRIGELLEVLIESLDDADVPTVEGRAAHQGPEVDGTTTVTGLPEGIRVGDLVSAKVVASDGVDLIAEFAALVSAPDARPAVNLTA
;
A
#
# COMPACT_ATOMS: atom_id res chain seq x y z
N MET A 1 40.81 0.82 14.15
CA MET A 1 39.67 -0.06 13.86
C MET A 1 38.46 0.84 13.72
N THR A 2 37.73 0.76 12.61
CA THR A 2 36.40 1.34 12.49
C THR A 2 35.42 0.51 13.33
N THR A 3 34.45 1.17 13.95
CA THR A 3 33.30 0.49 14.56
C THR A 3 32.52 -0.24 13.46
N PRO A 4 32.04 -1.48 13.66
CA PRO A 4 31.13 -2.11 12.70
C PRO A 4 29.85 -1.28 12.55
N PRO A 5 29.20 -1.27 11.37
CA PRO A 5 27.93 -0.58 11.18
C PRO A 5 26.83 -1.24 12.01
N THR A 6 25.94 -0.42 12.57
CA THR A 6 24.75 -0.86 13.30
C THR A 6 23.83 -1.65 12.36
N THR A 7 23.40 -2.84 12.77
CA THR A 7 22.53 -3.71 11.96
C THR A 7 21.05 -3.41 12.22
N VAL A 8 20.25 -3.40 11.15
CA VAL A 8 18.79 -3.22 11.22
C VAL A 8 18.06 -4.20 10.32
N ALA A 9 17.11 -4.94 10.89
CA ALA A 9 16.12 -5.69 10.12
C ALA A 9 14.87 -4.82 9.96
N LEU A 10 14.22 -4.89 8.79
CA LEU A 10 12.96 -4.20 8.52
C LEU A 10 11.93 -5.22 8.02
N VAL A 11 10.84 -5.37 8.76
CA VAL A 11 9.76 -6.33 8.46
C VAL A 11 8.56 -5.57 7.92
N THR A 12 8.12 -5.90 6.72
CA THR A 12 7.03 -5.19 6.04
C THR A 12 5.74 -5.99 6.05
N LEU A 13 4.66 -5.34 6.50
CA LEU A 13 3.28 -5.85 6.50
C LEU A 13 2.37 -4.93 5.69
N GLY A 14 1.22 -5.44 5.25
CA GLY A 14 0.14 -4.64 4.68
C GLY A 14 -0.05 -4.79 3.18
N CYS A 15 0.54 -3.90 2.37
CA CYS A 15 0.32 -3.85 0.92
C CYS A 15 1.41 -3.03 0.20
N ALA A 16 1.45 -3.14 -1.13
CA ALA A 16 2.33 -2.42 -2.08
C ALA A 16 2.69 -0.94 -1.77
N ARG A 17 1.87 -0.20 -1.02
CA ARG A 17 2.18 1.18 -0.56
C ARG A 17 3.09 1.21 0.67
N ASN A 18 2.89 0.29 1.62
CA ASN A 18 3.79 0.07 2.74
C ASN A 18 5.15 -0.44 2.23
N ASP A 19 5.20 -1.22 1.16
CA ASP A 19 6.48 -1.68 0.59
C ASP A 19 7.31 -0.49 0.08
N VAL A 20 6.75 0.42 -0.73
CA VAL A 20 7.47 1.64 -1.15
C VAL A 20 7.90 2.50 0.05
N ASP A 21 7.07 2.58 1.10
CA ASP A 21 7.43 3.30 2.33
C ASP A 21 8.60 2.60 3.08
N SER A 22 8.64 1.26 3.09
CA SER A 22 9.75 0.47 3.63
C SER A 22 11.02 0.62 2.79
N GLU A 23 10.91 0.63 1.46
CA GLU A 23 12.03 0.83 0.55
C GLU A 23 12.64 2.23 0.73
N GLU A 24 11.82 3.26 0.99
CA GLU A 24 12.30 4.60 1.37
C GLU A 24 13.03 4.58 2.72
N LEU A 25 12.44 3.97 3.76
CA LEU A 25 13.05 3.84 5.09
C LEU A 25 14.41 3.13 5.02
N ALA A 26 14.49 2.02 4.29
CA ALA A 26 15.72 1.27 4.08
C ALA A 26 16.81 2.12 3.39
N GLY A 27 16.44 2.88 2.35
CA GLY A 27 17.36 3.80 1.67
C GLY A 27 17.89 4.91 2.59
N ARG A 28 17.03 5.46 3.46
CA ARG A 28 17.42 6.44 4.48
C ARG A 28 18.32 5.84 5.57
N LEU A 29 18.12 4.56 5.91
CA LEU A 29 18.93 3.84 6.90
C LEU A 29 20.33 3.53 6.38
N GLU A 30 20.47 2.99 5.16
CA GLU A 30 21.77 2.80 4.50
C GLU A 30 22.51 4.13 4.34
N ALA A 31 21.84 5.18 3.86
CA ALA A 31 22.39 6.53 3.77
C ALA A 31 22.79 7.13 5.14
N GLY A 32 22.14 6.66 6.22
CA GLY A 32 22.45 7.00 7.61
C GLY A 32 23.56 6.17 8.26
N GLY A 33 24.19 5.25 7.51
CA GLY A 33 25.30 4.40 7.97
C GLY A 33 24.88 3.08 8.65
N PHE A 34 23.61 2.68 8.57
CA PHE A 34 23.17 1.36 9.00
C PHE A 34 23.48 0.29 7.95
N ARG A 35 23.57 -0.97 8.38
CA ARG A 35 23.59 -2.14 7.51
C ARG A 35 22.28 -2.90 7.65
N LEU A 36 21.55 -3.05 6.54
CA LEU A 36 20.36 -3.91 6.51
C LEU A 36 20.77 -5.38 6.71
N VAL A 37 19.96 -6.16 7.42
CA VAL A 37 20.18 -7.60 7.64
C VAL A 37 18.91 -8.42 7.45
N ASP A 38 19.14 -9.65 7.05
CA ASP A 38 18.17 -10.67 6.68
C ASP A 38 17.37 -11.18 7.89
N ASP A 39 18.09 -11.59 8.93
CA ASP A 39 17.51 -12.15 10.16
C ASP A 39 17.31 -11.05 11.21
N ALA A 40 16.09 -10.97 11.76
CA ALA A 40 15.76 -10.10 12.87
C ALA A 40 16.56 -10.43 14.15
N ALA A 41 17.00 -11.68 14.34
CA ALA A 41 17.86 -12.08 15.45
C ALA A 41 19.33 -11.62 15.30
N GLU A 42 19.79 -11.25 14.09
CA GLU A 42 21.13 -10.68 13.85
C GLU A 42 21.18 -9.14 13.86
N ALA A 43 20.03 -8.48 14.00
CA ALA A 43 19.93 -7.02 14.03
C ALA A 43 20.34 -6.44 15.39
N ASP A 44 20.86 -5.21 15.41
CA ASP A 44 20.90 -4.40 16.63
C ASP A 44 19.50 -3.82 16.91
N THR A 45 18.68 -3.58 15.88
CA THR A 45 17.29 -3.13 16.02
C THR A 45 16.36 -3.68 14.93
N VAL A 46 15.12 -4.00 15.28
CA VAL A 46 14.10 -4.47 14.33
C VAL A 46 13.05 -3.37 14.14
N VAL A 47 12.81 -2.98 12.89
CA VAL A 47 11.75 -2.03 12.52
C VAL A 47 10.61 -2.80 11.89
N VAL A 48 9.38 -2.61 12.35
CA VAL A 48 8.18 -3.27 11.79
C VAL A 48 7.28 -2.22 11.14
N ASN A 49 7.10 -2.28 9.82
CA ASN A 49 6.20 -1.42 9.06
C ASN A 49 4.77 -2.00 9.08
N THR A 50 3.99 -1.54 10.05
CA THR A 50 2.68 -2.07 10.44
C THR A 50 1.55 -1.74 9.45
N CYS A 51 0.53 -2.59 9.44
CA CYS A 51 -0.75 -2.35 8.78
C CYS A 51 -1.83 -1.97 9.81
N GLY A 52 -2.70 -1.01 9.47
CA GLY A 52 -3.71 -0.45 10.37
C GLY A 52 -5.11 -0.30 9.74
N PHE A 53 -5.41 -1.13 8.73
CA PHE A 53 -6.59 -0.95 7.86
C PHE A 53 -7.69 -2.02 7.99
N VAL A 54 -7.38 -3.25 8.40
CA VAL A 54 -8.37 -4.32 8.66
C VAL A 54 -7.95 -5.10 9.90
N GLU A 55 -8.90 -5.60 10.69
CA GLU A 55 -8.63 -6.22 12.01
C GLU A 55 -7.55 -7.31 11.98
N ALA A 56 -7.63 -8.23 11.01
CA ALA A 56 -6.63 -9.28 10.84
C ALA A 56 -5.20 -8.71 10.70
N ALA A 57 -5.03 -7.66 9.88
CA ALA A 57 -3.74 -7.02 9.66
C ALA A 57 -3.30 -6.10 10.81
N LYS A 58 -4.23 -5.60 11.64
CA LYS A 58 -3.91 -4.95 12.92
C LYS A 58 -3.34 -6.00 13.88
N LYS A 59 -4.01 -7.16 14.03
CA LYS A 59 -3.56 -8.29 14.86
C LYS A 59 -2.20 -8.82 14.40
N ASP A 60 -2.02 -9.13 13.11
CA ASP A 60 -0.74 -9.59 12.58
C ASP A 60 0.40 -8.59 12.85
N SER A 61 0.11 -7.28 12.85
CA SER A 61 1.10 -6.25 13.18
C SER A 61 1.50 -6.27 14.67
N VAL A 62 0.56 -6.54 15.58
CA VAL A 62 0.84 -6.69 17.02
C VAL A 62 1.57 -8.01 17.30
N ASP A 63 1.11 -9.12 16.73
CA ASP A 63 1.76 -10.44 16.81
C ASP A 63 3.23 -10.35 16.35
N THR A 64 3.50 -9.63 15.26
CA THR A 64 4.85 -9.44 14.69
C THR A 64 5.74 -8.57 15.59
N LEU A 65 5.21 -7.52 16.20
CA LEU A 65 5.96 -6.67 17.13
C LEU A 65 6.34 -7.44 18.41
N LEU A 66 5.45 -8.29 18.92
CA LEU A 66 5.73 -9.17 20.06
C LEU A 66 6.81 -10.20 19.72
N ALA A 67 6.66 -10.94 18.62
CA ALA A 67 7.66 -11.93 18.21
C ALA A 67 9.04 -11.29 17.88
N ALA A 68 9.06 -10.04 17.40
CA ALA A 68 10.31 -9.29 17.22
C ALA A 68 10.96 -8.90 18.56
N ALA A 69 10.16 -8.73 19.63
CA ALA A 69 10.66 -8.40 20.97
C ALA A 69 11.28 -9.61 21.69
N ASP A 70 10.86 -10.84 21.38
CA ASP A 70 11.49 -12.07 21.88
C ASP A 70 12.98 -12.18 21.48
N TYR A 71 13.38 -11.59 20.35
CA TYR A 71 14.78 -11.49 19.94
C TYR A 71 15.62 -10.55 20.82
N LYS A 72 15.02 -9.75 21.71
CA LYS A 72 15.75 -8.99 22.75
C LYS A 72 16.24 -9.86 23.91
N GLU A 73 15.64 -11.05 24.10
CA GLU A 73 16.14 -12.04 25.07
C GLU A 73 16.97 -13.15 24.39
N THR A 74 16.65 -13.47 23.13
CA THR A 74 17.20 -14.66 22.43
C THR A 74 18.23 -14.36 21.33
N GLY A 75 18.27 -13.13 20.80
CA GLY A 75 19.12 -12.73 19.69
C GLY A 75 20.06 -11.56 20.03
N ARG A 76 20.40 -10.76 19.01
CA ARG A 76 21.22 -9.54 19.13
C ARG A 76 20.41 -8.26 19.37
N THR A 77 19.09 -8.31 19.15
CA THR A 77 18.21 -7.14 19.13
C THR A 77 18.25 -6.36 20.44
N GLN A 78 18.44 -5.05 20.35
CA GLN A 78 18.48 -4.13 21.49
C GLN A 78 17.22 -3.24 21.55
N ALA A 79 16.57 -3.02 20.40
CA ALA A 79 15.34 -2.24 20.30
C ALA A 79 14.42 -2.72 19.16
N VAL A 80 13.11 -2.81 19.43
CA VAL A 80 12.04 -3.02 18.45
C VAL A 80 11.28 -1.71 18.25
N VAL A 81 11.00 -1.36 17.00
CA VAL A 81 10.41 -0.06 16.63
C VAL A 81 9.24 -0.23 15.67
N ALA A 82 8.07 0.25 16.06
CA ALA A 82 6.88 0.28 15.21
C ALA A 82 6.87 1.52 14.32
N VAL A 83 6.69 1.32 13.02
CA VAL A 83 6.42 2.36 12.01
C VAL A 83 5.18 1.95 11.20
N GLY A 84 4.75 2.76 10.24
CA GLY A 84 3.66 2.39 9.33
C GLY A 84 2.27 2.84 9.74
N CYS A 85 1.26 2.16 9.20
CA CYS A 85 -0.15 2.57 9.27
C CYS A 85 -0.76 2.44 10.68
N LEU A 86 -0.39 1.40 11.45
CA LEU A 86 -0.87 1.24 12.82
C LEU A 86 -0.18 2.26 13.75
N ALA A 87 1.14 2.43 13.57
CA ALA A 87 1.95 3.38 14.32
C ALA A 87 1.44 4.83 14.18
N GLU A 88 1.28 5.35 12.96
CA GLU A 88 0.75 6.71 12.76
C GLU A 88 -0.67 6.87 13.34
N ARG A 89 -1.51 5.83 13.25
CA ARG A 89 -2.91 5.89 13.68
C ARG A 89 -3.09 5.82 15.20
N TYR A 90 -2.31 5.00 15.90
CA TYR A 90 -2.51 4.72 17.33
C TYR A 90 -1.37 5.20 18.24
N GLY A 91 -0.22 5.64 17.70
CA GLY A 91 0.78 6.48 18.37
C GLY A 91 1.03 6.19 19.86
N ASP A 92 0.66 7.15 20.71
CA ASP A 92 0.73 7.07 22.17
C ASP A 92 -0.05 5.89 22.78
N GLN A 93 -1.25 5.58 22.28
CA GLN A 93 -2.05 4.44 22.71
C GLN A 93 -1.34 3.11 22.41
N LEU A 94 -0.69 2.98 21.25
CA LEU A 94 0.08 1.78 20.91
C LEU A 94 1.33 1.65 21.79
N ALA A 95 1.98 2.76 22.13
CA ALA A 95 3.14 2.79 23.01
C ALA A 95 2.79 2.51 24.50
N GLU A 96 1.57 2.84 24.94
CA GLU A 96 1.05 2.44 26.27
C GLU A 96 0.59 0.98 26.28
N ALA A 97 -0.02 0.51 25.19
CA ALA A 97 -0.53 -0.86 25.03
C ALA A 97 0.57 -1.94 24.96
N LEU A 98 1.70 -1.61 24.35
CA LEU A 98 2.72 -2.56 23.91
C LEU A 98 4.13 -2.12 24.37
N PRO A 99 4.40 -2.08 25.70
CA PRO A 99 5.66 -1.61 26.27
C PRO A 99 6.90 -2.45 25.88
N GLU A 100 6.68 -3.62 25.27
CA GLU A 100 7.69 -4.46 24.64
C GLU A 100 8.30 -3.80 23.39
N THR A 101 7.58 -2.85 22.75
CA THR A 101 8.08 -2.03 21.64
C THR A 101 8.75 -0.77 22.18
N ASP A 102 10.06 -0.60 21.92
CA ASP A 102 10.87 0.46 22.56
C ASP A 102 10.61 1.86 21.97
N ALA A 103 10.02 1.95 20.78
CA ALA A 103 9.47 3.18 20.22
C ALA A 103 8.35 2.92 19.19
N VAL A 104 7.30 3.74 19.23
CA VAL A 104 6.35 3.92 18.12
C VAL A 104 6.68 5.26 17.45
N LEU A 105 6.98 5.25 16.15
CA LEU A 105 7.36 6.44 15.39
C LEU A 105 6.26 6.88 14.42
N SER A 106 6.14 8.19 14.23
CA SER A 106 5.21 8.80 13.28
C SER A 106 5.77 8.84 11.86
N PHE A 107 4.93 9.13 10.88
CA PHE A 107 5.36 9.52 9.54
C PHE A 107 6.19 10.82 9.53
N ASP A 108 6.11 11.64 10.57
CA ASP A 108 6.92 12.84 10.71
C ASP A 108 8.38 12.54 11.12
N ASP A 109 8.65 11.34 11.66
CA ASP A 109 9.99 10.89 12.05
C ASP A 109 10.79 10.24 10.91
N TYR A 110 10.13 9.86 9.80
CA TYR A 110 10.74 9.10 8.70
C TYR A 110 11.97 9.80 8.09
N THR A 111 11.94 11.14 8.01
CA THR A 111 13.07 11.94 7.49
C THR A 111 14.34 11.76 8.32
N ASP A 112 14.18 11.63 9.65
CA ASP A 112 15.26 11.57 10.64
C ASP A 112 15.53 10.13 11.12
N ILE A 113 14.97 9.10 10.47
CA ILE A 113 14.87 7.72 11.00
C ILE A 113 16.21 7.19 11.55
N SER A 114 17.31 7.45 10.86
CA SER A 114 18.65 7.02 11.23
C SER A 114 19.19 7.68 12.51
N ASP A 115 18.80 8.93 12.78
CA ASP A 115 19.09 9.61 14.05
C ASP A 115 18.14 9.13 15.16
N ARG A 116 16.86 8.86 14.84
CA ARG A 116 15.89 8.30 15.79
C ARG A 116 16.32 6.92 16.30
N LEU A 117 16.66 5.99 15.41
CA LEU A 117 17.12 4.65 15.80
C LEU A 117 18.43 4.70 16.61
N ARG A 118 19.41 5.55 16.22
CA ARG A 118 20.64 5.73 17.02
C ARG A 118 20.35 6.33 18.41
N SER A 119 19.34 7.20 18.52
CA SER A 119 18.89 7.73 19.82
C SER A 119 18.25 6.64 20.70
N ILE A 120 17.35 5.83 20.13
CA ILE A 120 16.68 4.72 20.83
C ILE A 120 17.71 3.68 21.31
N LEU A 121 18.63 3.26 20.44
CA LEU A 121 19.73 2.34 20.77
C LEU A 121 20.69 2.89 21.84
N SER A 122 20.78 4.21 22.03
CA SER A 122 21.54 4.82 23.13
C SER A 122 20.80 4.78 24.48
N GLY A 123 19.59 4.20 24.54
CA GLY A 123 18.73 4.15 25.72
C GLY A 123 17.81 5.37 25.86
N THR A 124 17.69 6.23 24.84
CA THR A 124 16.79 7.38 24.88
C THR A 124 15.37 6.94 24.54
N LYS A 125 14.45 6.98 25.52
CA LYS A 125 13.03 6.74 25.27
C LYS A 125 12.47 7.78 24.31
N HIS A 126 11.93 7.33 23.17
CA HIS A 126 11.15 8.17 22.27
C HIS A 126 9.77 8.45 22.90
N GLN A 127 9.25 9.67 22.71
CA GLN A 127 7.87 9.99 23.07
C GLN A 127 7.01 9.86 21.81
N ALA A 128 6.22 8.80 21.74
CA ALA A 128 5.25 8.60 20.65
C ALA A 128 4.29 9.80 20.53
N HIS A 129 3.82 10.05 19.31
CA HIS A 129 2.93 11.17 19.02
C HIS A 129 1.49 10.90 19.48
N VAL A 130 0.77 11.98 19.80
CA VAL A 130 -0.70 11.92 19.91
C VAL A 130 -1.29 11.87 18.50
N PRO A 131 -2.11 10.86 18.14
CA PRO A 131 -2.72 10.76 16.82
C PRO A 131 -3.50 12.02 16.41
N ARG A 132 -3.35 12.40 15.14
CA ARG A 132 -3.95 13.63 14.59
C ARG A 132 -4.43 13.44 13.16
N ASP A 133 -5.52 14.12 12.83
CA ASP A 133 -6.08 14.16 11.47
C ASP A 133 -5.13 14.87 10.48
N ARG A 134 -4.29 14.09 9.79
CA ARG A 134 -3.26 14.56 8.84
C ARG A 134 -3.86 15.34 7.67
N ARG A 135 -5.17 15.26 7.39
CA ARG A 135 -5.83 16.12 6.37
C ARG A 135 -5.67 17.61 6.67
N LYS A 136 -5.43 17.96 7.94
CA LYS A 136 -5.24 19.34 8.42
C LYS A 136 -3.80 19.87 8.25
N LEU A 137 -2.86 19.03 7.81
CA LEU A 137 -1.46 19.42 7.58
C LEU A 137 -1.26 20.10 6.21
N LEU A 138 -2.17 19.88 5.26
CA LEU A 138 -2.15 20.48 3.93
C LEU A 138 -3.39 21.37 3.69
N PRO A 139 -3.32 22.34 2.76
CA PRO A 139 -4.48 23.13 2.35
C PRO A 139 -5.69 22.29 1.90
N LEU A 140 -6.89 22.79 2.23
CA LEU A 140 -8.16 22.19 1.81
C LEU A 140 -8.36 22.24 0.29
N ALA A 141 -7.83 23.26 -0.38
CA ALA A 141 -7.83 23.37 -1.83
C ALA A 141 -6.63 22.59 -2.41
N PRO A 142 -6.84 21.60 -3.30
CA PRO A 142 -5.75 20.77 -3.84
C PRO A 142 -4.65 21.58 -4.54
N ALA A 143 -5.01 22.61 -5.31
CA ALA A 143 -4.08 23.44 -6.07
C ALA A 143 -3.05 24.20 -5.21
N ASP A 144 -3.36 24.48 -3.94
CA ASP A 144 -2.48 25.22 -3.05
C ASP A 144 -1.38 24.32 -2.43
N ARG A 145 -1.58 22.99 -2.44
CA ARG A 145 -0.78 22.02 -1.65
C ARG A 145 0.69 21.98 -2.05
N HIS A 146 1.01 22.07 -3.33
CA HIS A 146 2.39 22.11 -3.83
C HIS A 146 3.11 23.46 -3.53
N THR A 147 2.43 24.42 -2.91
CA THR A 147 3.00 25.71 -2.46
C THR A 147 2.96 25.87 -0.94
N ALA A 148 2.41 24.90 -0.21
CA ALA A 148 2.39 24.86 1.24
C ALA A 148 3.81 24.57 1.81
N PRO A 149 4.05 24.84 3.11
CA PRO A 149 5.23 24.33 3.79
C PRO A 149 5.33 22.79 3.64
N PRO A 150 6.54 22.22 3.49
CA PRO A 150 6.71 20.79 3.32
C PRO A 150 6.22 20.02 4.55
N VAL A 151 5.52 18.92 4.29
CA VAL A 151 5.04 17.95 5.29
C VAL A 151 5.69 16.60 4.97
N PRO A 152 6.15 15.83 5.97
CA PRO A 152 6.57 14.45 5.76
C PRO A 152 5.41 13.58 5.25
N ILE A 153 5.65 12.94 4.10
CA ILE A 153 4.70 12.04 3.43
C ILE A 153 5.49 10.78 3.04
N PRO A 154 5.13 9.59 3.55
CA PRO A 154 5.84 8.36 3.21
C PRO A 154 5.75 8.02 1.72
N GLY A 155 6.84 7.49 1.16
CA GLY A 155 6.94 7.09 -0.24
C GLY A 155 6.97 8.29 -1.21
N HIS A 156 7.37 9.47 -0.72
CA HIS A 156 7.61 10.67 -1.54
C HIS A 156 9.10 11.09 -1.57
N GLY A 157 9.96 10.49 -0.74
CA GLY A 157 11.38 10.83 -0.65
C GLY A 157 11.66 12.14 0.09
N ASP A 158 12.74 12.84 -0.27
CA ASP A 158 13.15 14.06 0.42
C ASP A 158 12.31 15.28 -0.01
N PRO A 159 11.46 15.85 0.88
CA PRO A 159 10.56 16.96 0.52
C PRO A 159 11.32 18.25 0.17
N THR A 160 12.59 18.40 0.55
CA THR A 160 13.39 19.58 0.23
C THR A 160 13.83 19.60 -1.24
N THR A 161 14.08 18.43 -1.84
CA THR A 161 14.42 18.33 -3.27
C THR A 161 13.27 18.78 -4.18
N SER A 162 12.03 18.64 -3.69
CA SER A 162 10.80 19.02 -4.37
C SER A 162 10.63 20.55 -4.60
N ALA A 163 11.52 21.40 -4.08
CA ALA A 163 11.42 22.86 -4.20
C ALA A 163 12.06 23.44 -5.48
N SER A 164 12.75 22.63 -6.30
CA SER A 164 13.61 23.13 -7.38
C SER A 164 12.85 23.51 -8.67
N THR A 165 12.39 24.76 -8.73
CA THR A 165 12.11 25.56 -9.94
C THR A 165 11.20 24.98 -11.04
N ALA A 166 9.94 25.45 -11.05
CA ALA A 166 9.20 25.67 -12.30
C ALA A 166 9.27 27.18 -12.66
N PRO A 167 9.48 27.57 -13.94
CA PRO A 167 9.50 28.98 -14.33
C PRO A 167 8.09 29.57 -14.32
N ALA A 168 7.89 30.65 -13.56
CA ALA A 168 6.58 31.29 -13.44
C ALA A 168 6.11 31.91 -14.78
N PRO A 169 4.84 31.72 -15.20
CA PRO A 169 4.30 32.39 -16.38
C PRO A 169 4.19 33.90 -16.15
N ALA A 170 4.65 34.69 -17.11
CA ALA A 170 4.71 36.15 -17.00
C ALA A 170 3.29 36.77 -16.90
N SER A 171 2.96 37.34 -15.74
CA SER A 171 1.66 37.95 -15.48
C SER A 171 1.57 39.39 -16.01
N GLY A 172 0.72 39.59 -17.03
CA GLY A 172 0.41 40.93 -17.54
C GLY A 172 -0.39 41.76 -16.52
N THR A 173 0.11 42.93 -16.14
CA THR A 173 -0.56 43.82 -15.19
C THR A 173 -1.91 44.33 -15.68
N SER A 174 -2.93 44.24 -14.83
CA SER A 174 -4.13 45.09 -14.90
C SER A 174 -4.56 45.49 -13.49
N THR A 175 -4.42 46.77 -13.16
CA THR A 175 -4.69 47.33 -11.84
C THR A 175 -6.16 47.68 -11.64
N ARG A 176 -6.74 47.36 -10.48
CA ARG A 176 -7.88 48.10 -9.89
C ARG A 176 -7.81 48.08 -8.37
N SER A 177 -7.82 49.26 -7.77
CA SER A 177 -7.84 49.48 -6.32
C SER A 177 -9.27 49.58 -5.78
N ALA A 178 -9.50 49.07 -4.58
CA ALA A 178 -10.61 49.49 -3.72
C ALA A 178 -10.12 49.59 -2.28
N SER A 179 -10.29 50.77 -1.66
CA SER A 179 -9.89 51.05 -0.28
C SER A 179 -11.09 50.93 0.68
N GLY A 180 -10.89 50.33 1.85
CA GLY A 180 -11.86 50.31 2.94
C GLY A 180 -11.15 50.20 4.30
N THR A 181 -11.53 51.03 5.26
CA THR A 181 -10.81 51.22 6.54
C THR A 181 -11.74 51.21 7.75
N ALA A 182 -11.16 50.87 8.92
CA ALA A 182 -11.65 51.13 10.29
C ALA A 182 -12.85 50.28 10.80
N ALA A 183 -13.05 50.09 12.12
CA ALA A 183 -12.15 50.09 13.30
C ALA A 183 -12.90 49.62 14.58
N GLY A 184 -12.18 49.12 15.60
CA GLY A 184 -12.67 48.89 16.99
C GLY A 184 -13.49 47.60 17.21
N THR A 185 -13.68 47.09 18.44
CA THR A 185 -13.12 47.48 19.77
C THR A 185 -13.28 46.32 20.79
N VAL A 186 -12.62 46.45 21.96
CA VAL A 186 -12.84 45.71 23.24
C VAL A 186 -14.33 45.59 23.66
N SER A 187 -14.78 44.67 24.54
CA SER A 187 -14.17 43.58 25.36
C SER A 187 -15.21 42.42 25.53
N ASP A 188 -15.27 41.47 26.49
CA ASP A 188 -14.64 41.23 27.81
C ASP A 188 -14.81 39.76 28.29
N ALA A 189 -14.37 39.43 29.53
CA ALA A 189 -14.57 38.12 30.21
C ALA A 189 -15.20 38.29 31.63
N PRO A 190 -15.98 37.32 32.15
CA PRO A 190 -15.43 36.17 32.92
C PRO A 190 -16.20 34.83 32.64
N GLY A 191 -15.92 33.66 33.22
CA GLY A 191 -14.94 33.26 34.23
C GLY A 191 -15.61 32.49 35.40
N ALA A 192 -15.34 31.17 35.52
CA ALA A 192 -15.85 30.32 36.60
C ALA A 192 -14.91 29.12 36.86
N SER A 193 -14.89 28.60 38.09
CA SER A 193 -13.98 27.53 38.54
C SER A 193 -14.71 26.41 39.30
N ALA A 194 -14.14 25.21 39.28
CA ALA A 194 -14.49 24.10 40.18
C ALA A 194 -13.27 23.18 40.39
N SER A 195 -13.19 22.55 41.56
CA SER A 195 -12.06 21.71 42.01
C SER A 195 -12.45 20.25 42.19
N GLY A 196 -11.54 19.32 41.89
CA GLY A 196 -11.65 17.91 42.33
C GLY A 196 -11.09 17.67 43.74
N PRO A 197 -11.30 16.48 44.32
CA PRO A 197 -10.55 15.96 45.48
C PRO A 197 -9.63 14.77 45.10
N ALA A 198 -8.88 14.24 46.06
CA ALA A 198 -7.71 13.39 45.83
C ALA A 198 -7.82 11.92 46.29
N ALA A 199 -7.00 11.08 45.63
CA ALA A 199 -6.29 9.87 46.07
C ALA A 199 -6.79 9.01 47.26
N GLY A 200 -6.86 7.70 47.02
CA GLY A 200 -6.72 6.62 48.00
C GLY A 200 -5.73 5.56 47.46
N ALA A 201 -5.08 4.76 48.33
CA ALA A 201 -3.96 3.90 47.93
C ALA A 201 -3.94 2.53 48.65
N ALA A 202 -3.11 1.62 48.11
CA ALA A 202 -2.91 0.22 48.50
C ALA A 202 -4.08 -0.74 48.12
N THR A 203 -3.86 -2.03 47.85
CA THR A 203 -2.69 -2.91 48.08
C THR A 203 -2.28 -3.71 46.83
N VAL A 204 -1.00 -4.11 46.74
CA VAL A 204 -0.49 -5.07 45.74
C VAL A 204 -0.35 -6.47 46.36
N SER A 205 -0.86 -7.49 45.68
CA SER A 205 -0.50 -8.90 45.90
C SER A 205 -0.51 -9.63 44.56
N GLY A 206 0.66 -10.08 44.08
CA GLY A 206 0.80 -10.63 42.73
C GLY A 206 0.44 -12.11 42.60
N ALA A 207 -0.11 -12.47 41.44
CA ALA A 207 -0.14 -13.81 40.86
C ALA A 207 0.06 -13.65 39.34
N GLY A 208 0.64 -14.65 38.68
CA GLY A 208 1.25 -14.56 37.34
C GLY A 208 0.53 -13.67 36.31
N ALA A 209 1.26 -12.70 35.76
CA ALA A 209 0.81 -11.92 34.61
C ALA A 209 0.74 -12.81 33.37
N VAL A 210 -0.40 -12.81 32.69
CA VAL A 210 -0.57 -13.34 31.34
C VAL A 210 -0.39 -12.16 30.38
N LEU A 211 0.41 -12.32 29.32
CA LEU A 211 0.53 -11.28 28.29
C LEU A 211 -0.83 -11.08 27.61
N GLY A 212 -1.30 -9.82 27.54
CA GLY A 212 -2.51 -9.44 26.78
C GLY A 212 -3.43 -8.41 27.46
N ASP A 213 -3.44 -8.32 28.79
CA ASP A 213 -4.45 -7.51 29.51
C ASP A 213 -4.31 -5.98 29.35
N HIS A 214 -3.14 -5.47 28.91
CA HIS A 214 -2.90 -4.03 28.77
C HIS A 214 -3.22 -3.46 27.38
N ILE A 215 -3.45 -4.31 26.38
CA ILE A 215 -3.77 -3.88 25.02
C ILE A 215 -5.23 -3.39 24.95
N PRO A 216 -5.55 -2.27 24.27
CA PRO A 216 -6.92 -1.83 24.00
C PRO A 216 -7.76 -2.94 23.35
N GLU A 217 -9.06 -3.00 23.65
CA GLU A 217 -9.93 -4.12 23.26
C GLU A 217 -9.92 -4.38 21.74
N GLN A 218 -9.86 -3.32 20.92
CA GLN A 218 -9.76 -3.34 19.45
C GLN A 218 -8.40 -3.83 18.90
N LEU A 219 -7.37 -3.92 19.74
CA LEU A 219 -6.02 -4.34 19.37
C LEU A 219 -5.62 -5.66 20.05
N ARG A 220 -6.43 -6.19 20.96
CA ARG A 220 -6.18 -7.49 21.63
C ARG A 220 -6.23 -8.62 20.61
N PRO A 221 -5.33 -9.61 20.69
CA PRO A 221 -5.40 -10.79 19.83
C PRO A 221 -6.64 -11.63 20.18
N VAL A 222 -7.70 -11.50 19.38
CA VAL A 222 -8.94 -12.27 19.56
C VAL A 222 -8.63 -13.76 19.52
N SER A 223 -9.06 -14.48 20.56
CA SER A 223 -8.88 -15.94 20.72
C SER A 223 -9.97 -16.73 19.98
N ALA A 224 -10.10 -16.51 18.67
CA ALA A 224 -10.91 -17.35 17.81
C ALA A 224 -10.18 -18.68 17.52
N ALA A 225 -10.87 -19.80 17.65
CA ALA A 225 -10.31 -21.13 17.39
C ALA A 225 -10.42 -21.48 15.89
N SER A 226 -9.41 -21.10 15.12
CA SER A 226 -9.24 -21.49 13.71
C SER A 226 -7.79 -21.91 13.46
N ASP A 227 -7.62 -23.19 13.13
CA ASP A 227 -6.44 -23.84 12.53
C ASP A 227 -5.04 -23.37 12.94
N ALA A 228 -4.38 -24.20 13.75
CA ALA A 228 -2.96 -24.09 14.06
C ALA A 228 -2.10 -24.49 12.84
N ALA A 229 -1.92 -23.56 11.92
CA ALA A 229 -0.95 -23.65 10.83
C ALA A 229 0.41 -23.08 11.26
N ASP A 230 1.46 -23.84 10.93
CA ASP A 230 2.89 -23.59 11.12
C ASP A 230 3.40 -23.21 12.53
N ALA A 231 4.17 -24.14 13.11
CA ALA A 231 4.93 -23.94 14.35
C ALA A 231 6.45 -23.78 14.06
N SER A 232 6.81 -23.23 12.90
CA SER A 232 8.16 -22.71 12.64
C SER A 232 8.25 -21.23 13.08
N GLY A 233 9.14 -20.95 14.03
CA GLY A 233 9.21 -19.67 14.75
C GLY A 233 9.86 -18.51 13.99
N GLY A 234 9.35 -18.16 12.81
CA GLY A 234 9.68 -16.92 12.09
C GLY A 234 8.70 -15.78 12.38
N LEU A 235 9.11 -14.53 12.14
CA LEU A 235 8.18 -13.40 12.15
C LEU A 235 7.24 -13.47 10.95
N LYS A 236 5.98 -13.08 11.13
CA LYS A 236 5.07 -12.80 10.01
C LYS A 236 5.57 -11.55 9.26
N GLY A 237 5.52 -11.58 7.94
CA GLY A 237 5.81 -10.43 7.07
C GLY A 237 7.01 -10.62 6.16
N ARG A 238 7.26 -9.62 5.31
CA ARG A 238 8.34 -9.67 4.31
C ARG A 238 9.63 -9.06 4.87
N PHE A 239 10.71 -9.83 4.83
CA PHE A 239 12.06 -9.41 5.20
C PHE A 239 12.80 -8.79 4.00
N VAL A 240 13.73 -7.87 4.30
CA VAL A 240 14.48 -6.98 3.37
C VAL A 240 15.29 -7.68 2.26
N THR A 241 15.47 -8.99 2.34
CA THR A 241 16.60 -9.66 1.69
C THR A 241 16.28 -11.08 1.21
N GLY A 242 15.01 -11.50 1.17
CA GLY A 242 14.63 -12.85 0.70
C GLY A 242 15.09 -13.15 -0.75
N ALA A 243 15.49 -12.12 -1.49
CA ALA A 243 16.21 -12.25 -2.75
C ALA A 243 17.66 -12.74 -2.56
N PRO A 244 18.10 -13.77 -3.30
CA PRO A 244 19.52 -14.15 -3.40
C PRO A 244 20.44 -12.95 -3.62
N GLU A 245 21.68 -13.01 -3.11
CA GLU A 245 22.65 -11.90 -3.14
C GLU A 245 22.89 -11.30 -4.54
N GLU A 246 22.74 -12.12 -5.59
CA GLU A 246 22.87 -11.77 -7.01
C GLU A 246 21.70 -10.94 -7.58
N LEU A 247 20.57 -10.97 -6.87
CA LEU A 247 19.36 -10.17 -7.07
C LEU A 247 19.21 -9.04 -6.03
N LYS A 248 20.09 -8.97 -5.02
CA LYS A 248 20.20 -7.77 -4.17
C LYS A 248 20.88 -6.65 -4.98
N ILE A 249 20.46 -5.42 -4.68
CA ILE A 249 20.73 -4.23 -5.50
C ILE A 249 21.40 -3.18 -4.62
N ASP A 250 22.29 -2.37 -5.20
CA ASP A 250 23.03 -1.37 -4.43
C ASP A 250 22.13 -0.29 -3.82
N ALA A 251 22.64 0.33 -2.76
CA ALA A 251 22.03 1.44 -2.04
C ALA A 251 21.70 2.64 -2.97
N PRO A 252 20.73 3.52 -2.60
CA PRO A 252 20.42 4.70 -3.40
C PRO A 252 21.67 5.53 -3.70
N ASP A 253 21.95 5.77 -4.99
CA ASP A 253 23.15 6.49 -5.41
C ASP A 253 23.03 8.00 -5.19
N LEU A 254 23.28 8.40 -3.95
CA LEU A 254 23.35 9.79 -3.51
C LEU A 254 24.64 10.51 -3.95
N ALA A 255 25.59 9.80 -4.59
CA ALA A 255 26.91 10.27 -4.94
C ALA A 255 27.01 10.73 -6.41
N THR A 256 26.45 9.97 -7.37
CA THR A 256 26.42 10.37 -8.80
C THR A 256 25.19 11.19 -9.17
N ALA A 257 24.07 11.06 -8.42
CA ALA A 257 22.83 11.78 -8.72
C ALA A 257 23.06 13.31 -8.75
N PRO A 258 22.66 14.01 -9.83
CA PRO A 258 22.89 15.45 -9.98
C PRO A 258 22.40 16.27 -8.79
N ALA A 259 23.19 17.29 -8.40
CA ALA A 259 22.88 18.17 -7.27
C ALA A 259 21.62 19.04 -7.45
N SER A 260 20.98 18.98 -8.62
CA SER A 260 19.78 19.73 -8.99
C SER A 260 18.71 18.87 -9.69
N GLY A 261 18.76 17.54 -9.54
CA GLY A 261 17.75 16.61 -10.05
C GLY A 261 16.98 15.91 -8.91
N PRO A 262 15.80 15.32 -9.19
CA PRO A 262 15.10 14.49 -8.21
C PRO A 262 15.97 13.29 -7.84
N ARG A 263 16.16 13.06 -6.54
CA ARG A 263 16.97 11.97 -5.99
C ARG A 263 16.07 10.83 -5.53
N VAL A 264 16.33 9.62 -6.01
CA VAL A 264 15.61 8.41 -5.59
C VAL A 264 16.17 7.98 -4.23
N MET A 265 15.47 8.35 -3.16
CA MET A 265 15.76 7.88 -1.80
C MET A 265 15.01 6.56 -1.57
N ARG A 266 15.50 5.48 -2.17
CA ARG A 266 14.85 4.16 -2.14
C ARG A 266 15.88 3.05 -2.20
N ARG A 267 15.64 1.98 -1.45
CA ARG A 267 16.42 0.73 -1.45
C ARG A 267 15.49 -0.44 -1.71
N ARG A 268 15.76 -1.18 -2.77
CA ARG A 268 15.01 -2.39 -3.12
C ARG A 268 15.15 -3.46 -2.05
N LEU A 269 14.01 -4.00 -1.61
CA LEU A 269 13.84 -5.04 -0.58
C LEU A 269 13.48 -6.39 -1.22
N ASP A 270 12.77 -6.36 -2.34
CA ASP A 270 12.56 -7.52 -3.18
C ASP A 270 13.55 -7.54 -4.37
N GLY A 271 13.82 -8.74 -4.89
CA GLY A 271 14.61 -8.97 -6.10
C GLY A 271 13.78 -9.36 -7.32
N GLY A 272 12.45 -9.24 -7.23
CA GLY A 272 11.50 -9.69 -8.23
C GLY A 272 11.45 -8.75 -9.45
N PRO A 273 10.96 -9.23 -10.61
CA PRO A 273 10.89 -8.43 -11.82
C PRO A 273 9.70 -7.46 -11.84
N MET A 274 8.92 -7.41 -10.76
CA MET A 274 7.82 -6.46 -10.53
C MET A 274 8.22 -5.52 -9.39
N ALA A 275 7.83 -4.25 -9.46
CA ALA A 275 7.99 -3.31 -8.34
C ALA A 275 6.76 -2.40 -8.19
N PRO A 276 6.32 -2.11 -6.96
CA PRO A 276 5.37 -1.03 -6.73
C PRO A 276 6.04 0.33 -6.95
N LEU A 277 5.34 1.26 -7.59
CA LEU A 277 5.76 2.64 -7.84
C LEU A 277 4.65 3.60 -7.38
N LYS A 278 4.93 4.38 -6.34
CA LYS A 278 3.92 5.22 -5.68
C LYS A 278 3.71 6.51 -6.46
N LEU A 279 2.48 6.75 -6.94
CA LEU A 279 2.10 7.96 -7.67
C LEU A 279 1.70 9.11 -6.73
N ALA A 280 1.04 8.78 -5.63
CA ALA A 280 0.44 9.73 -4.70
C ALA A 280 0.32 9.12 -3.29
N SER A 281 0.07 9.96 -2.29
CA SER A 281 -0.28 9.53 -0.93
C SER A 281 -1.50 10.30 -0.43
N GLY A 282 -2.29 9.68 0.45
CA GLY A 282 -3.47 10.29 1.07
C GLY A 282 -4.69 10.33 0.14
N CYS A 283 -5.86 10.73 0.64
CA CYS A 283 -7.08 10.72 -0.16
C CYS A 283 -8.13 11.75 0.28
N ASP A 284 -8.67 12.52 -0.67
CA ASP A 284 -9.73 13.51 -0.41
C ASP A 284 -11.15 12.89 -0.38
N ARG A 285 -11.29 11.59 -0.66
CA ARG A 285 -12.61 10.92 -0.71
C ARG A 285 -13.13 10.63 0.69
N ARG A 286 -14.33 11.16 0.98
CA ARG A 286 -15.04 10.99 2.25
C ARG A 286 -15.95 9.76 2.23
N CYS A 287 -15.38 8.57 2.02
CA CYS A 287 -16.14 7.31 2.12
C CYS A 287 -16.49 7.05 3.59
N ALA A 288 -17.75 6.70 3.89
CA ALA A 288 -18.27 6.72 5.26
C ALA A 288 -17.49 5.79 6.22
N PHE A 289 -16.98 4.68 5.70
CA PHE A 289 -16.25 3.61 6.41
C PHE A 289 -14.72 3.78 6.42
N CYS A 290 -14.16 4.80 5.75
CA CYS A 290 -12.74 4.79 5.40
C CYS A 290 -11.91 5.71 6.30
N ALA A 291 -11.14 5.13 7.23
CA ALA A 291 -10.23 5.87 8.11
C ALA A 291 -8.96 6.40 7.40
N ILE A 292 -8.55 5.80 6.26
CA ILE A 292 -7.30 6.10 5.54
C ILE A 292 -6.99 7.60 5.40
N PRO A 293 -7.93 8.49 4.98
CA PRO A 293 -7.65 9.92 4.86
C PRO A 293 -7.11 10.57 6.14
N MET A 294 -7.50 10.09 7.32
CA MET A 294 -7.15 10.72 8.60
C MET A 294 -5.69 10.51 8.98
N PHE A 295 -5.10 9.35 8.64
CA PHE A 295 -3.71 9.03 8.97
C PHE A 295 -2.77 8.95 7.76
N ARG A 296 -3.27 8.76 6.52
CA ARG A 296 -2.48 8.98 5.28
C ARG A 296 -2.57 10.41 4.73
N GLY A 297 -3.48 11.23 5.25
CA GLY A 297 -3.60 12.64 4.95
C GLY A 297 -4.49 12.99 3.75
N ALA A 298 -4.53 14.28 3.42
CA ALA A 298 -5.16 14.79 2.20
C ALA A 298 -4.40 14.31 0.96
N PHE A 299 -5.06 14.25 -0.20
CA PHE A 299 -4.43 13.72 -1.42
C PHE A 299 -3.25 14.59 -1.89
N MET A 300 -2.10 13.96 -2.13
CA MET A 300 -0.89 14.60 -2.65
C MET A 300 -0.24 13.73 -3.73
N SER A 301 -0.26 14.19 -4.97
CA SER A 301 0.50 13.66 -6.10
C SER A 301 2.00 13.92 -5.92
N ARG A 302 2.83 12.98 -6.35
CA ARG A 302 4.23 13.25 -6.70
C ARG A 302 4.29 13.87 -8.10
N ARG A 303 5.36 14.60 -8.43
CA ARG A 303 5.46 15.19 -9.78
C ARG A 303 5.86 14.15 -10.83
N PRO A 304 5.41 14.27 -12.08
CA PRO A 304 5.78 13.33 -13.16
C PRO A 304 7.29 13.09 -13.27
N ALA A 305 8.13 14.13 -13.17
CA ALA A 305 9.58 13.99 -13.24
C ALA A 305 10.21 13.22 -12.05
N GLU A 306 9.58 13.25 -10.87
CA GLU A 306 10.01 12.47 -9.69
C GLU A 306 9.63 10.99 -9.89
N VAL A 307 8.42 10.72 -10.39
CA VAL A 307 7.93 9.36 -10.68
C VAL A 307 8.68 8.72 -11.85
N LEU A 308 8.96 9.48 -12.92
CA LEU A 308 9.70 8.99 -14.09
C LEU A 308 11.15 8.66 -13.75
N ARG A 309 11.85 9.50 -12.97
CA ARG A 309 13.22 9.18 -12.53
C ARG A 309 13.27 7.94 -11.64
N GLU A 310 12.22 7.67 -10.87
CA GLU A 310 12.12 6.42 -10.10
C GLU A 310 11.75 5.22 -10.97
N ALA A 311 10.90 5.39 -12.01
CA ALA A 311 10.64 4.34 -12.99
C ALA A 311 11.92 3.95 -13.77
N GLU A 312 12.72 4.93 -14.17
CA GLU A 312 14.06 4.72 -14.75
C GLU A 312 14.98 3.98 -13.77
N TRP A 313 15.05 4.42 -12.50
CA TRP A 313 15.88 3.75 -11.49
C TRP A 313 15.41 2.31 -11.21
N LEU A 314 14.12 2.03 -11.21
CA LEU A 314 13.60 0.66 -11.08
C LEU A 314 14.00 -0.19 -12.30
N ALA A 315 13.97 0.36 -13.51
CA ALA A 315 14.38 -0.32 -14.73
C ALA A 315 15.89 -0.58 -14.81
N GLU A 316 16.71 0.41 -14.44
CA GLU A 316 18.17 0.27 -14.22
C GLU A 316 18.48 -0.90 -13.26
N ASN A 317 17.57 -1.13 -12.32
CA ASN A 317 17.63 -2.17 -11.28
C ASN A 317 16.77 -3.41 -11.62
N GLY A 318 16.61 -3.72 -12.91
CA GLY A 318 16.13 -5.02 -13.40
C GLY A 318 14.61 -5.23 -13.36
N VAL A 319 13.83 -4.24 -12.93
CA VAL A 319 12.36 -4.32 -12.93
C VAL A 319 11.84 -4.31 -14.37
N ARG A 320 10.85 -5.17 -14.63
CA ARG A 320 10.15 -5.34 -15.92
C ARG A 320 8.69 -4.89 -15.85
N GLU A 321 8.04 -5.02 -14.69
CA GLU A 321 6.66 -4.59 -14.46
C GLU A 321 6.55 -3.53 -13.34
N LEU A 322 6.01 -2.36 -13.66
CA LEU A 322 5.74 -1.29 -12.69
C LEU A 322 4.28 -1.29 -12.27
N PHE A 323 4.03 -1.55 -10.99
CA PHE A 323 2.72 -1.54 -10.37
C PHE A 323 2.44 -0.17 -9.75
N LEU A 324 1.62 0.64 -10.41
CA LEU A 324 1.36 2.03 -10.03
C LEU A 324 0.32 2.11 -8.90
N VAL A 325 0.73 2.64 -7.74
CA VAL A 325 -0.03 2.59 -6.49
C VAL A 325 -0.28 3.95 -5.83
N SER A 326 -1.43 4.08 -5.16
CA SER A 326 -1.82 5.19 -4.27
C SER A 326 -3.10 4.82 -3.49
N GLU A 327 -3.67 5.72 -2.70
CA GLU A 327 -4.99 5.54 -2.10
C GLU A 327 -6.17 5.81 -3.08
N ASN A 328 -5.94 6.47 -4.21
CA ASN A 328 -6.93 6.69 -5.27
C ASN A 328 -6.25 7.16 -6.58
N SER A 329 -5.84 6.24 -7.45
CA SER A 329 -4.94 6.59 -8.56
C SER A 329 -5.59 7.49 -9.61
N THR A 330 -6.91 7.42 -9.79
CA THR A 330 -7.68 8.33 -10.67
C THR A 330 -7.76 9.78 -10.16
N SER A 331 -7.27 10.07 -8.94
CA SER A 331 -7.04 11.44 -8.46
C SER A 331 -5.72 12.07 -8.92
N TYR A 332 -4.77 11.29 -9.43
CA TYR A 332 -3.45 11.79 -9.78
C TYR A 332 -3.52 12.98 -10.76
N GLY A 333 -2.85 14.08 -10.41
CA GLY A 333 -2.83 15.33 -11.16
C GLY A 333 -3.90 16.38 -10.80
N LYS A 334 -4.92 16.06 -9.99
CA LYS A 334 -5.99 17.02 -9.62
C LYS A 334 -5.48 18.22 -8.81
N ASP A 335 -4.48 17.99 -7.96
CA ASP A 335 -3.73 18.98 -7.19
C ASP A 335 -2.66 19.70 -8.01
N LEU A 336 -2.05 19.00 -8.97
CA LEU A 336 -1.15 19.60 -9.97
C LEU A 336 -1.89 20.42 -11.06
N GLY A 337 -3.22 20.38 -11.08
CA GLY A 337 -4.07 21.16 -12.00
C GLY A 337 -4.36 20.53 -13.36
N ASP A 338 -3.91 19.30 -13.63
CA ASP A 338 -4.26 18.54 -14.84
C ASP A 338 -4.95 17.22 -14.51
N LEU A 339 -6.25 17.16 -14.83
CA LEU A 339 -7.09 15.97 -14.63
C LEU A 339 -6.64 14.76 -15.47
N ARG A 340 -5.86 14.98 -16.53
CA ARG A 340 -5.41 13.94 -17.48
C ARG A 340 -3.95 13.53 -17.27
N LEU A 341 -3.27 14.02 -16.23
CA LEU A 341 -1.86 13.75 -16.00
C LEU A 341 -1.53 12.25 -15.85
N LEU A 342 -2.47 11.46 -15.32
CA LEU A 342 -2.34 9.99 -15.30
C LEU A 342 -2.35 9.39 -16.71
N GLU A 343 -3.19 9.93 -17.61
CA GLU A 343 -3.39 9.43 -18.98
C GLU A 343 -2.15 9.64 -19.85
N THR A 344 -1.37 10.70 -19.60
CA THR A 344 -0.06 10.92 -20.21
C THR A 344 1.04 10.13 -19.51
N LEU A 345 1.08 10.17 -18.16
CA LEU A 345 2.17 9.56 -17.39
C LEU A 345 2.25 8.04 -17.56
N VAL A 346 1.13 7.31 -17.67
CA VAL A 346 1.20 5.86 -17.94
C VAL A 346 1.87 5.55 -19.28
N GLY A 347 1.71 6.43 -20.28
CA GLY A 347 2.41 6.32 -21.55
C GLY A 347 3.88 6.68 -21.47
N GLU A 348 4.25 7.71 -20.70
CA GLU A 348 5.65 8.08 -20.47
C GLU A 348 6.41 6.98 -19.71
N ILE A 349 5.81 6.41 -18.65
CA ILE A 349 6.37 5.28 -17.90
C ILE A 349 6.49 4.02 -18.79
N ALA A 350 5.51 3.75 -19.64
CA ALA A 350 5.54 2.61 -20.57
C ALA A 350 6.54 2.75 -21.73
N GLN A 351 7.30 3.85 -21.81
CA GLN A 351 8.41 4.03 -22.75
C GLN A 351 9.79 4.07 -22.06
N VAL A 352 9.86 3.85 -20.74
CA VAL A 352 11.13 3.71 -20.01
C VAL A 352 11.85 2.43 -20.48
N PRO A 353 13.11 2.49 -20.96
CA PRO A 353 13.85 1.31 -21.40
C PRO A 353 13.95 0.24 -20.31
N GLY A 354 13.82 -1.04 -20.67
CA GLY A 354 13.77 -2.17 -19.73
C GLY A 354 12.36 -2.48 -19.21
N ILE A 355 11.54 -1.45 -18.94
CA ILE A 355 10.13 -1.64 -18.57
C ILE A 355 9.37 -2.26 -19.73
N THR A 356 8.57 -3.26 -19.40
CA THR A 356 7.82 -4.10 -20.35
C THR A 356 6.33 -4.09 -20.03
N ARG A 357 5.98 -3.83 -18.77
CA ARG A 357 4.59 -3.69 -18.31
C ARG A 357 4.43 -2.54 -17.32
N VAL A 358 3.28 -1.89 -17.40
CA VAL A 358 2.81 -0.87 -16.46
C VAL A 358 1.36 -1.21 -16.09
N ARG A 359 1.11 -1.44 -14.80
CA ARG A 359 -0.20 -1.84 -14.25
C ARG A 359 -0.70 -0.74 -13.32
N VAL A 360 -1.98 -0.38 -13.39
CA VAL A 360 -2.57 0.68 -12.55
C VAL A 360 -3.62 0.09 -11.60
N SER A 361 -3.46 0.32 -10.30
CA SER A 361 -4.40 -0.15 -9.27
C SER A 361 -5.10 0.99 -8.53
N TYR A 362 -6.04 0.64 -7.63
CA TYR A 362 -6.79 1.56 -6.78
C TYR A 362 -7.59 2.59 -7.60
N LEU A 363 -8.36 2.08 -8.57
CA LEU A 363 -9.16 2.90 -9.47
C LEU A 363 -10.55 3.18 -8.87
N GLN A 364 -11.00 4.43 -8.96
CA GLN A 364 -12.36 4.81 -8.59
C GLN A 364 -13.32 4.66 -9.78
N PRO A 365 -14.36 3.80 -9.72
CA PRO A 365 -15.31 3.61 -10.82
C PRO A 365 -15.94 4.92 -11.31
N ALA A 366 -16.34 5.78 -10.38
CA ALA A 366 -16.94 7.09 -10.66
C ALA A 366 -15.97 8.15 -11.25
N GLU A 367 -14.71 7.79 -11.51
CA GLU A 367 -13.70 8.66 -12.12
C GLU A 367 -13.05 8.04 -13.38
N MET A 368 -13.49 6.85 -13.79
CA MET A 368 -13.05 6.18 -15.02
C MET A 368 -13.60 6.89 -16.25
N ARG A 369 -12.89 7.95 -16.68
CA ARG A 369 -13.17 8.66 -17.92
C ARG A 369 -12.91 7.75 -19.13
N PRO A 370 -13.66 7.86 -20.24
CA PRO A 370 -13.36 7.13 -21.47
C PRO A 370 -11.93 7.37 -21.98
N THR A 371 -11.36 8.56 -21.75
CA THR A 371 -9.96 8.86 -22.07
C THR A 371 -8.95 8.02 -21.29
N LEU A 372 -9.21 7.78 -19.99
CA LEU A 372 -8.37 6.93 -19.15
C LEU A 372 -8.52 5.45 -19.52
N ILE A 373 -9.75 4.99 -19.81
CA ILE A 373 -9.96 3.63 -20.35
C ILE A 373 -9.17 3.46 -21.64
N SER A 374 -9.29 4.39 -22.60
CA SER A 374 -8.52 4.36 -23.85
C SER A 374 -7.00 4.40 -23.65
N ALA A 375 -6.49 5.15 -22.67
CA ALA A 375 -5.07 5.17 -22.33
C ALA A 375 -4.59 3.83 -21.74
N MET A 376 -5.42 3.17 -20.92
CA MET A 376 -5.08 1.89 -20.29
C MET A 376 -5.24 0.68 -21.22
N THR A 377 -6.09 0.75 -22.24
CA THR A 377 -6.27 -0.35 -23.22
C THR A 377 -5.54 -0.16 -24.54
N GLY A 378 -5.15 1.08 -24.88
CA GLY A 378 -4.59 1.44 -26.19
C GLY A 378 -3.10 1.76 -26.21
N THR A 379 -2.45 1.88 -25.06
CA THR A 379 -1.03 2.23 -24.94
C THR A 379 -0.16 0.97 -24.85
N PRO A 380 0.76 0.72 -25.79
CA PRO A 380 1.71 -0.40 -25.69
C PRO A 380 2.52 -0.35 -24.39
N GLY A 381 2.70 -1.49 -23.73
CA GLY A 381 3.35 -1.59 -22.42
C GLY A 381 2.44 -1.31 -21.23
N VAL A 382 1.24 -0.74 -21.40
CA VAL A 382 0.24 -0.65 -20.32
C VAL A 382 -0.65 -1.89 -20.37
N VAL A 383 -0.80 -2.61 -19.25
CA VAL A 383 -1.69 -3.79 -19.21
C VAL A 383 -3.15 -3.37 -18.97
N PRO A 384 -4.13 -3.98 -19.67
CA PRO A 384 -5.56 -3.68 -19.50
C PRO A 384 -6.11 -4.34 -18.23
N TYR A 385 -5.67 -3.85 -17.09
CA TYR A 385 -6.02 -4.32 -15.75
C TYR A 385 -6.75 -3.23 -14.97
N PHE A 386 -7.87 -3.58 -14.35
CA PHE A 386 -8.81 -2.64 -13.76
C PHE A 386 -9.24 -3.08 -12.35
N ASP A 387 -8.44 -2.71 -11.34
CA ASP A 387 -8.79 -2.81 -9.92
C ASP A 387 -9.78 -1.71 -9.52
N LEU A 388 -11.06 -1.99 -9.74
CA LEU A 388 -12.20 -1.09 -9.57
C LEU A 388 -12.81 -1.26 -8.18
N SER A 389 -12.65 -0.26 -7.32
CA SER A 389 -13.24 -0.27 -5.98
C SER A 389 -14.76 -0.04 -6.02
N PHE A 390 -15.58 -1.05 -6.32
CA PHE A 390 -17.05 -0.91 -6.29
C PHE A 390 -17.60 -0.75 -4.87
N GLN A 391 -17.08 -1.51 -3.89
CA GLN A 391 -17.46 -1.51 -2.47
C GLN A 391 -18.86 -2.10 -2.15
N HIS A 392 -19.87 -1.90 -3.01
CA HIS A 392 -21.13 -2.65 -3.05
C HIS A 392 -21.77 -2.47 -4.44
N ALA A 393 -22.90 -3.10 -4.72
CA ALA A 393 -23.68 -2.86 -5.96
C ALA A 393 -25.01 -2.10 -5.75
N SER A 394 -25.43 -1.87 -4.50
CA SER A 394 -26.75 -1.29 -4.19
C SER A 394 -26.68 0.23 -4.22
N GLY A 395 -27.45 0.87 -5.12
CA GLY A 395 -27.49 2.33 -5.22
C GLY A 395 -27.87 3.05 -3.91
N PRO A 396 -28.92 2.63 -3.18
CA PRO A 396 -29.25 3.14 -1.84
C PRO A 396 -28.09 3.02 -0.84
N LEU A 397 -27.52 1.82 -0.69
CA LEU A 397 -26.47 1.55 0.29
C LEU A 397 -25.17 2.28 -0.05
N LEU A 398 -24.76 2.28 -1.33
CA LEU A 398 -23.61 3.05 -1.82
C LEU A 398 -23.71 4.53 -1.47
N ARG A 399 -24.90 5.15 -1.60
CA ARG A 399 -25.10 6.55 -1.19
C ARG A 399 -24.89 6.76 0.32
N ARG A 400 -25.30 5.79 1.15
CA ARG A 400 -25.05 5.79 2.61
C ARG A 400 -23.55 5.60 2.91
N MET A 401 -22.86 4.73 2.18
CA MET A 401 -21.39 4.60 2.21
C MET A 401 -20.61 5.82 1.66
N ARG A 402 -21.31 6.90 1.24
CA ARG A 402 -20.74 8.07 0.52
C ARG A 402 -20.03 7.71 -0.80
N ARG A 403 -20.43 6.61 -1.42
CA ARG A 403 -20.02 6.15 -2.76
C ARG A 403 -21.05 6.63 -3.81
N PHE A 404 -20.71 6.46 -5.08
CA PHE A 404 -21.58 6.78 -6.22
C PHE A 404 -21.54 5.66 -7.25
N GLY A 405 -22.72 5.26 -7.74
CA GLY A 405 -22.90 4.13 -8.65
C GLY A 405 -24.05 3.23 -8.19
N ASP A 406 -24.21 2.14 -8.92
CA ASP A 406 -25.23 1.09 -8.79
C ASP A 406 -24.86 -0.05 -9.76
N ALA A 407 -25.45 -1.24 -9.59
CA ALA A 407 -25.13 -2.44 -10.37
C ALA A 407 -25.08 -2.19 -11.89
N GLU A 408 -26.12 -1.58 -12.47
CA GLU A 408 -26.21 -1.35 -13.91
C GLU A 408 -25.10 -0.41 -14.41
N ARG A 409 -24.80 0.70 -13.72
CA ARG A 409 -23.68 1.59 -14.09
C ARG A 409 -22.31 0.93 -13.99
N PHE A 410 -22.14 -0.01 -13.07
CA PHE A 410 -20.89 -0.77 -12.95
C PHE A 410 -20.77 -1.81 -14.07
N LEU A 411 -21.88 -2.43 -14.48
CA LEU A 411 -21.93 -3.30 -15.66
C LEU A 411 -21.73 -2.49 -16.97
N GLU A 412 -22.26 -1.27 -17.08
CA GLU A 412 -21.98 -0.34 -18.19
C GLU A 412 -20.48 0.02 -18.28
N LEU A 413 -19.81 0.22 -17.14
CA LEU A 413 -18.37 0.48 -17.09
C LEU A 413 -17.55 -0.77 -17.49
N ILE A 414 -17.92 -1.94 -16.97
CA ILE A 414 -17.30 -3.23 -17.34
C ILE A 414 -17.47 -3.51 -18.83
N ALA A 415 -18.64 -3.22 -19.41
CA ALA A 415 -18.90 -3.39 -20.83
C ALA A 415 -18.06 -2.41 -21.67
N GLN A 416 -17.87 -1.17 -21.25
CA GLN A 416 -16.98 -0.21 -21.90
C GLN A 416 -15.51 -0.67 -21.88
N VAL A 417 -15.03 -1.18 -20.75
CA VAL A 417 -13.68 -1.75 -20.62
C VAL A 417 -13.51 -2.95 -21.57
N ARG A 418 -14.45 -3.91 -21.56
CA ARG A 418 -14.37 -5.12 -22.40
C ARG A 418 -14.63 -4.86 -23.89
N ALA A 419 -15.33 -3.79 -24.25
CA ALA A 419 -15.45 -3.35 -25.64
C ALA A 419 -14.14 -2.77 -26.19
N ALA A 420 -13.26 -2.23 -25.31
CA ALA A 420 -11.93 -1.74 -25.69
C ALA A 420 -10.85 -2.82 -25.59
N ALA A 421 -10.92 -3.71 -24.59
CA ALA A 421 -10.02 -4.84 -24.40
C ALA A 421 -10.79 -6.07 -23.87
N PRO A 422 -11.22 -7.01 -24.74
CA PRO A 422 -12.06 -8.15 -24.34
C PRO A 422 -11.47 -9.08 -23.27
N THR A 423 -10.15 -9.23 -23.26
CA THR A 423 -9.40 -10.09 -22.32
C THR A 423 -9.02 -9.39 -21.01
N ALA A 424 -9.37 -8.10 -20.85
CA ALA A 424 -9.02 -7.26 -19.71
C ALA A 424 -9.32 -7.93 -18.36
N GLY A 425 -8.38 -7.83 -17.43
CA GLY A 425 -8.56 -8.25 -16.04
C GLY A 425 -9.34 -7.19 -15.29
N ILE A 426 -10.44 -7.56 -14.65
CA ILE A 426 -11.23 -6.63 -13.83
C ILE A 426 -11.36 -7.21 -12.42
N ARG A 427 -10.85 -6.47 -11.45
CA ARG A 427 -10.84 -6.81 -10.03
C ARG A 427 -11.75 -5.86 -9.25
N SER A 428 -12.34 -6.32 -8.14
CA SER A 428 -13.02 -5.44 -7.19
C SER A 428 -12.85 -5.90 -5.74
N ASN A 429 -13.03 -4.96 -4.81
CA ASN A 429 -13.31 -5.25 -3.41
C ASN A 429 -14.77 -4.85 -3.09
N VAL A 430 -15.47 -5.65 -2.30
CA VAL A 430 -16.83 -5.40 -1.80
C VAL A 430 -16.90 -5.60 -0.29
N ILE A 431 -17.73 -4.81 0.38
CA ILE A 431 -17.99 -4.87 1.82
C ILE A 431 -19.42 -5.36 2.02
N VAL A 432 -19.64 -6.30 2.93
CA VAL A 432 -20.96 -6.76 3.38
C VAL A 432 -21.15 -6.47 4.87
N GLY A 433 -22.38 -6.39 5.33
CA GLY A 433 -22.72 -6.02 6.71
C GLY A 433 -22.74 -4.52 6.99
N PHE A 434 -22.73 -3.65 5.97
CA PHE A 434 -22.65 -2.20 6.19
C PHE A 434 -23.90 -1.68 6.96
N PRO A 435 -23.79 -0.69 7.87
CA PRO A 435 -24.92 -0.25 8.68
C PRO A 435 -26.14 0.16 7.85
N GLY A 436 -27.25 -0.56 7.99
CA GLY A 436 -28.49 -0.40 7.23
C GLY A 436 -28.66 -1.32 6.01
N GLU A 437 -27.76 -2.27 5.76
CA GLU A 437 -27.80 -3.22 4.65
C GLU A 437 -28.88 -4.30 4.83
N THR A 438 -29.77 -4.44 3.85
CA THR A 438 -30.86 -5.43 3.82
C THR A 438 -30.51 -6.66 2.98
N GLU A 439 -31.28 -7.75 3.10
CA GLU A 439 -31.12 -8.90 2.20
C GLU A 439 -31.38 -8.52 0.72
N GLU A 440 -32.23 -7.53 0.42
CA GLU A 440 -32.43 -7.03 -0.94
C GLU A 440 -31.14 -6.37 -1.48
N ASP A 441 -30.38 -5.66 -0.64
CA ASP A 441 -29.07 -5.12 -1.02
C ASP A 441 -28.09 -6.27 -1.33
N VAL A 442 -28.03 -7.31 -0.49
CA VAL A 442 -27.17 -8.49 -0.69
C VAL A 442 -27.54 -9.26 -1.95
N ASP A 443 -28.84 -9.43 -2.23
CA ASP A 443 -29.31 -10.09 -3.45
C ASP A 443 -28.92 -9.28 -4.71
N ILE A 444 -29.00 -7.94 -4.66
CA ILE A 444 -28.51 -7.04 -5.72
C ILE A 444 -26.98 -7.18 -5.90
N LEU A 445 -26.23 -7.36 -4.82
CA LEU A 445 -24.78 -7.62 -4.88
C LEU A 445 -24.49 -8.97 -5.54
N CYS A 446 -25.21 -10.03 -5.17
CA CYS A 446 -25.03 -11.36 -5.76
C CYS A 446 -25.37 -11.40 -7.25
N ASP A 447 -26.47 -10.77 -7.69
CA ASP A 447 -26.81 -10.62 -9.11
C ASP A 447 -25.74 -9.84 -9.88
N PHE A 448 -25.29 -8.71 -9.31
CA PHE A 448 -24.22 -7.91 -9.91
C PHE A 448 -22.93 -8.70 -10.12
N LEU A 449 -22.42 -9.39 -9.10
CA LEU A 449 -21.18 -10.18 -9.21
C LEU A 449 -21.33 -11.29 -10.28
N SER A 450 -22.47 -11.99 -10.27
CA SER A 450 -22.80 -13.04 -11.24
C SER A 450 -22.85 -12.55 -12.69
N ARG A 451 -23.24 -11.29 -12.90
CA ARG A 451 -23.30 -10.63 -14.22
C ARG A 451 -22.00 -9.92 -14.60
N ALA A 452 -21.18 -9.53 -13.62
CA ALA A 452 -19.94 -8.80 -13.81
C ALA A 452 -18.81 -9.71 -14.33
N GLY A 453 -18.78 -10.98 -13.91
CA GLY A 453 -17.77 -11.95 -14.35
C GLY A 453 -16.34 -11.46 -14.11
N LEU A 454 -16.08 -11.00 -12.89
CA LEU A 454 -14.81 -10.39 -12.48
C LEU A 454 -13.71 -11.45 -12.39
N ASP A 455 -12.48 -11.05 -12.68
CA ASP A 455 -11.29 -11.91 -12.68
C ASP A 455 -10.74 -12.13 -11.25
N ALA A 456 -10.99 -11.18 -10.33
CA ALA A 456 -10.72 -11.33 -8.90
C ALA A 456 -11.71 -10.50 -8.05
N ILE A 457 -12.11 -11.04 -6.89
CA ILE A 457 -13.11 -10.43 -5.99
C ILE A 457 -12.64 -10.58 -4.54
N GLY A 458 -12.34 -9.46 -3.87
CA GLY A 458 -12.16 -9.43 -2.41
C GLY A 458 -13.48 -9.13 -1.70
N VAL A 459 -13.88 -9.97 -0.74
CA VAL A 459 -15.09 -9.78 0.07
C VAL A 459 -14.68 -9.52 1.52
N PHE A 460 -15.24 -8.48 2.14
CA PHE A 460 -14.90 -8.05 3.49
C PHE A 460 -16.15 -7.87 4.35
N GLY A 461 -16.13 -8.34 5.59
CA GLY A 461 -17.12 -7.92 6.58
C GLY A 461 -16.90 -6.46 6.97
N TYR A 462 -17.98 -5.72 7.23
CA TYR A 462 -17.91 -4.39 7.80
C TYR A 462 -17.36 -4.44 9.23
N SER A 463 -16.34 -3.62 9.51
CA SER A 463 -15.87 -3.30 10.86
C SER A 463 -16.07 -1.80 11.12
N ASP A 464 -16.28 -1.42 12.37
CA ASP A 464 -16.24 -0.02 12.77
C ASP A 464 -14.79 0.45 12.94
N GLU A 465 -14.51 1.65 12.44
CA GLU A 465 -13.17 2.23 12.42
C GLU A 465 -13.21 3.63 13.04
N ASP A 466 -12.33 3.89 14.02
CA ASP A 466 -12.37 5.07 14.88
C ASP A 466 -12.39 6.40 14.12
N GLY A 467 -13.34 7.26 14.42
CA GLY A 467 -13.51 8.59 13.83
C GLY A 467 -14.07 8.56 12.40
N THR A 468 -14.54 7.42 11.89
CA THR A 468 -15.23 7.34 10.60
C THR A 468 -16.69 7.81 10.70
N GLU A 469 -17.33 8.10 9.57
CA GLU A 469 -18.72 8.57 9.58
C GLU A 469 -19.68 7.43 9.94
N ALA A 470 -19.40 6.23 9.43
CA ALA A 470 -20.21 5.03 9.59
C ALA A 470 -20.16 4.43 11.01
N GLU A 471 -19.10 4.71 11.79
CA GLU A 471 -19.04 4.46 13.23
C GLU A 471 -20.31 4.96 13.93
N THR A 472 -20.77 6.17 13.59
CA THR A 472 -21.91 6.83 14.21
C THR A 472 -23.28 6.46 13.63
N TYR A 473 -23.34 5.56 12.64
CA TYR A 473 -24.58 5.25 11.93
C TYR A 473 -25.51 4.31 12.70
N ASP A 474 -26.81 4.52 12.52
CA ASP A 474 -27.87 3.60 12.95
C ASP A 474 -27.94 2.34 12.07
N GLY A 475 -28.70 1.33 12.52
CA GLY A 475 -28.88 0.09 11.75
C GLY A 475 -27.62 -0.78 11.65
N LYS A 476 -26.74 -0.76 12.66
CA LYS A 476 -25.69 -1.77 12.83
C LYS A 476 -26.29 -3.17 12.76
N LEU A 477 -25.52 -4.11 12.23
CA LEU A 477 -25.85 -5.53 12.20
C LEU A 477 -24.96 -6.28 13.21
N ASP A 478 -25.47 -7.37 13.75
CA ASP A 478 -24.72 -8.28 14.61
C ASP A 478 -23.65 -9.07 13.85
N GLU A 479 -22.60 -9.46 14.57
CA GLU A 479 -21.44 -10.19 14.01
C GLU A 479 -21.84 -11.49 13.31
N ASP A 480 -22.83 -12.24 13.86
CA ASP A 480 -23.38 -13.45 13.24
C ASP A 480 -23.98 -13.16 11.85
N THR A 481 -24.76 -12.07 11.71
CA THR A 481 -25.32 -11.63 10.42
C THR A 481 -24.23 -11.19 9.44
N ILE A 482 -23.21 -10.46 9.91
CA ILE A 482 -22.08 -10.03 9.05
C ILE A 482 -21.28 -11.25 8.58
N ALA A 483 -20.99 -12.20 9.47
CA ALA A 483 -20.26 -13.43 9.16
C ALA A 483 -21.05 -14.34 8.19
N ALA A 484 -22.36 -14.50 8.38
CA ALA A 484 -23.21 -15.28 7.48
C ALA A 484 -23.29 -14.67 6.07
N ARG A 485 -23.31 -13.32 5.96
CA ARG A 485 -23.24 -12.63 4.66
C ARG A 485 -21.86 -12.71 4.02
N LEU A 486 -20.80 -12.64 4.82
CA LEU A 486 -19.42 -12.82 4.36
C LEU A 486 -19.22 -14.22 3.75
N ASP A 487 -19.54 -15.28 4.48
CA ASP A 487 -19.53 -16.66 3.97
C ASP A 487 -20.38 -16.82 2.68
N ARG A 488 -21.61 -16.30 2.69
CA ARG A 488 -22.52 -16.35 1.52
C ARG A 488 -21.91 -15.71 0.26
N VAL A 489 -21.27 -14.54 0.40
CA VAL A 489 -20.76 -13.77 -0.74
C VAL A 489 -19.34 -14.19 -1.13
N THR A 490 -18.51 -14.64 -0.18
CA THR A 490 -17.19 -15.23 -0.46
C THR A 490 -17.30 -16.50 -1.28
N ARG A 491 -18.17 -17.46 -0.91
CA ARG A 491 -18.34 -18.69 -1.70
C ARG A 491 -18.86 -18.43 -3.11
N LEU A 492 -19.76 -17.45 -3.27
CA LEU A 492 -20.19 -16.99 -4.60
C LEU A 492 -19.04 -16.33 -5.38
N ALA A 493 -18.18 -15.55 -4.72
CA ALA A 493 -17.02 -14.94 -5.34
C ALA A 493 -16.01 -15.99 -5.83
N GLU A 494 -15.73 -17.01 -5.01
CA GLU A 494 -14.86 -18.15 -5.35
C GLU A 494 -15.39 -18.96 -6.54
N ASP A 495 -16.68 -19.33 -6.54
CA ASP A 495 -17.34 -20.00 -7.67
C ASP A 495 -17.20 -19.18 -8.97
N LEU A 496 -17.40 -17.86 -8.90
CA LEU A 496 -17.38 -16.97 -10.06
C LEU A 496 -15.96 -16.70 -10.59
N THR A 497 -14.96 -16.50 -9.72
CA THR A 497 -13.57 -16.28 -10.15
C THR A 497 -12.95 -17.58 -10.67
N SER A 498 -13.29 -18.73 -10.08
CA SER A 498 -12.91 -20.05 -10.59
C SER A 498 -13.46 -20.32 -11.99
N ALA A 499 -14.77 -20.13 -12.20
CA ALA A 499 -15.39 -20.24 -13.53
C ALA A 499 -14.83 -19.21 -14.53
N ARG A 500 -14.38 -18.03 -14.04
CA ARG A 500 -13.71 -17.03 -14.86
C ARG A 500 -12.30 -17.45 -15.27
N ALA A 501 -11.53 -18.11 -14.40
CA ALA A 501 -10.24 -18.70 -14.72
C ALA A 501 -10.40 -19.86 -15.73
N GLU A 502 -11.35 -20.79 -15.50
CA GLU A 502 -11.66 -21.88 -16.44
C GLU A 502 -12.04 -21.34 -17.84
N SER A 503 -12.76 -20.21 -17.91
CA SER A 503 -13.12 -19.57 -19.18
C SER A 503 -11.93 -19.12 -20.04
N ARG A 504 -10.71 -19.07 -19.48
CA ARG A 504 -9.47 -18.74 -20.18
C ARG A 504 -8.75 -19.96 -20.76
N ILE A 505 -9.20 -21.19 -20.51
CA ILE A 505 -8.56 -22.40 -21.06
C ILE A 505 -8.56 -22.36 -22.60
N GLY A 506 -7.37 -22.45 -23.18
CA GLY A 506 -7.13 -22.29 -24.61
C GLY A 506 -6.72 -20.87 -25.05
N GLU A 507 -6.81 -19.85 -24.20
CA GLU A 507 -6.23 -18.52 -24.46
C GLU A 507 -4.70 -18.63 -24.57
N LEU A 508 -4.12 -17.79 -25.44
CA LEU A 508 -2.68 -17.55 -25.48
C LEU A 508 -2.39 -16.26 -24.71
N LEU A 509 -1.75 -16.39 -23.56
CA LEU A 509 -1.40 -15.28 -22.67
C LEU A 509 0.08 -14.91 -22.80
N GLU A 510 0.40 -13.72 -22.33
CA GLU A 510 1.77 -13.36 -21.94
C GLU A 510 1.89 -13.47 -20.42
N VAL A 511 2.95 -14.11 -19.94
CA VAL A 511 3.26 -14.32 -18.52
C VAL A 511 4.64 -13.75 -18.25
N LEU A 512 4.77 -12.89 -17.24
CA LEU A 512 6.07 -12.46 -16.72
C LEU A 512 6.51 -13.49 -15.69
N ILE A 513 7.64 -14.17 -15.90
CA ILE A 513 8.18 -15.17 -14.97
C ILE A 513 8.73 -14.48 -13.73
N GLU A 514 8.29 -14.90 -12.54
CA GLU A 514 8.62 -14.29 -11.25
C GLU A 514 9.36 -15.24 -10.30
N SER A 515 9.10 -16.55 -10.34
CA SER A 515 9.89 -17.58 -9.65
C SER A 515 10.36 -18.69 -10.59
N LEU A 516 11.48 -19.33 -10.23
CA LEU A 516 12.07 -20.51 -10.86
C LEU A 516 12.60 -21.42 -9.75
N ASP A 517 11.72 -22.22 -9.13
CA ASP A 517 12.12 -23.10 -8.02
C ASP A 517 12.77 -24.40 -8.52
N ASP A 518 13.79 -24.87 -7.79
CA ASP A 518 14.65 -25.99 -8.18
C ASP A 518 14.91 -26.96 -7.01
N ALA A 519 14.41 -28.20 -7.14
CA ALA A 519 14.95 -29.42 -6.52
C ALA A 519 14.14 -30.66 -6.92
N ASP A 520 12.87 -30.74 -6.45
CA ASP A 520 12.05 -31.96 -6.49
C ASP A 520 10.86 -31.88 -7.47
N VAL A 521 10.30 -30.69 -7.69
CA VAL A 521 9.31 -30.40 -8.74
C VAL A 521 9.62 -29.02 -9.31
N PRO A 522 9.95 -28.87 -10.61
CA PRO A 522 10.25 -27.57 -11.20
C PRO A 522 8.95 -26.78 -11.47
N THR A 523 8.46 -26.09 -10.44
CA THR A 523 7.39 -25.10 -10.56
C THR A 523 7.96 -23.76 -11.02
N VAL A 524 7.51 -23.31 -12.19
CA VAL A 524 7.83 -21.98 -12.71
C VAL A 524 6.58 -21.14 -12.65
N GLU A 525 6.63 -20.07 -11.86
CA GLU A 525 5.49 -19.20 -11.59
C GLU A 525 5.71 -17.79 -12.13
N GLY A 526 4.61 -17.15 -12.50
CA GLY A 526 4.58 -15.79 -12.99
C GLY A 526 3.16 -15.25 -13.07
N ARG A 527 3.01 -14.01 -13.55
CA ARG A 527 1.69 -13.36 -13.64
C ARG A 527 1.33 -12.94 -15.07
N ALA A 528 0.09 -13.22 -15.42
CA ALA A 528 -0.53 -12.78 -16.67
C ALA A 528 -0.93 -11.29 -16.61
N ALA A 529 -1.19 -10.68 -17.76
CA ALA A 529 -1.62 -9.27 -17.84
C ALA A 529 -2.92 -8.97 -17.06
N HIS A 530 -3.76 -9.98 -16.81
CA HIS A 530 -5.02 -9.84 -16.06
C HIS A 530 -4.89 -10.08 -14.54
N GLN A 531 -3.74 -10.59 -14.07
CA GLN A 531 -3.48 -10.95 -12.67
C GLN A 531 -2.66 -9.85 -11.97
N GLY A 532 -3.20 -9.23 -10.93
CA GLY A 532 -2.47 -8.29 -10.09
C GLY A 532 -1.45 -8.95 -9.16
N PRO A 533 -0.45 -8.21 -8.64
CA PRO A 533 0.46 -8.73 -7.62
C PRO A 533 -0.26 -9.08 -6.31
N GLU A 534 0.24 -10.09 -5.60
CA GLU A 534 -0.07 -10.47 -4.21
C GLU A 534 -1.50 -10.93 -3.87
N VAL A 535 -2.54 -10.45 -4.57
CA VAL A 535 -3.96 -10.54 -4.12
C VAL A 535 -4.92 -11.08 -5.19
N ASP A 536 -4.37 -11.59 -6.28
CA ASP A 536 -5.03 -12.29 -7.39
C ASP A 536 -4.27 -13.62 -7.65
N GLY A 537 -4.84 -14.51 -8.47
CA GLY A 537 -4.18 -15.77 -8.83
C GLY A 537 -2.90 -15.62 -9.67
N THR A 538 -2.13 -16.69 -9.79
CA THR A 538 -0.86 -16.80 -10.52
C THR A 538 -1.02 -17.62 -11.82
N THR A 539 0.05 -17.72 -12.61
CA THR A 539 0.14 -18.62 -13.75
C THR A 539 1.38 -19.50 -13.64
N THR A 540 1.20 -20.81 -13.43
CA THR A 540 2.27 -21.81 -13.50
C THR A 540 2.54 -22.18 -14.95
N VAL A 541 3.79 -22.04 -15.41
CA VAL A 541 4.18 -22.28 -16.81
C VAL A 541 4.98 -23.57 -16.93
N THR A 542 4.52 -24.46 -17.80
CA THR A 542 5.08 -25.80 -18.03
C THR A 542 5.75 -25.90 -19.40
N GLY A 543 6.66 -26.87 -19.58
CA GLY A 543 7.32 -27.13 -20.87
C GLY A 543 8.37 -26.09 -21.29
N LEU A 544 8.90 -25.32 -20.34
CA LEU A 544 9.88 -24.26 -20.60
C LEU A 544 11.23 -24.82 -21.10
N PRO A 545 11.88 -24.15 -22.07
CA PRO A 545 13.21 -24.53 -22.54
C PRO A 545 14.32 -24.11 -21.56
N GLU A 546 15.48 -24.76 -21.67
CA GLU A 546 16.69 -24.33 -20.95
C GLU A 546 17.03 -22.86 -21.22
N GLY A 547 17.39 -22.12 -20.16
CA GLY A 547 17.90 -20.75 -20.24
C GLY A 547 16.89 -19.63 -20.02
N ILE A 548 15.60 -19.95 -19.81
CA ILE A 548 14.59 -19.02 -19.28
C ILE A 548 14.99 -18.53 -17.87
N ARG A 549 14.60 -17.30 -17.53
CA ARG A 549 15.00 -16.58 -16.30
C ARG A 549 13.82 -15.86 -15.65
N VAL A 550 13.94 -15.62 -14.35
CA VAL A 550 13.10 -14.63 -13.66
C VAL A 550 13.23 -13.28 -14.39
N GLY A 551 12.09 -12.66 -14.67
CA GLY A 551 11.98 -11.45 -15.49
C GLY A 551 11.83 -11.69 -16.99
N ASP A 552 11.87 -12.92 -17.51
CA ASP A 552 11.47 -13.19 -18.89
C ASP A 552 9.96 -12.99 -19.08
N LEU A 553 9.57 -12.35 -20.17
CA LEU A 553 8.19 -12.36 -20.66
C LEU A 553 8.03 -13.50 -21.66
N VAL A 554 7.25 -14.51 -21.31
CA VAL A 554 6.93 -15.65 -22.18
C VAL A 554 5.49 -15.58 -22.67
N SER A 555 5.24 -16.12 -23.86
CA SER A 555 3.90 -16.47 -24.31
C SER A 555 3.63 -17.92 -23.93
N ALA A 556 2.51 -18.14 -23.25
CA ALA A 556 2.09 -19.46 -22.79
C ALA A 556 0.59 -19.64 -23.02
N LYS A 557 0.19 -20.84 -23.41
CA LYS A 557 -1.21 -21.18 -23.70
C LYS A 557 -1.83 -21.83 -22.47
N VAL A 558 -2.95 -21.32 -21.98
CA VAL A 558 -3.67 -21.92 -20.84
C VAL A 558 -4.18 -23.31 -21.24
N VAL A 559 -3.87 -24.31 -20.42
CA VAL A 559 -4.30 -25.72 -20.61
C VAL A 559 -5.21 -26.23 -19.51
N ALA A 560 -5.13 -25.65 -18.30
CA ALA A 560 -6.03 -25.90 -17.18
C ALA A 560 -6.05 -24.70 -16.21
N SER A 561 -6.89 -24.76 -15.18
CA SER A 561 -6.91 -23.86 -14.03
C SER A 561 -7.12 -24.66 -12.75
N ASP A 562 -6.67 -24.14 -11.62
CA ASP A 562 -6.98 -24.65 -10.28
C ASP A 562 -7.46 -23.48 -9.41
N GLY A 563 -8.74 -23.48 -9.04
CA GLY A 563 -9.39 -22.28 -8.53
C GLY A 563 -9.20 -21.07 -9.45
N VAL A 564 -8.53 -20.03 -8.94
CA VAL A 564 -8.20 -18.79 -9.68
C VAL A 564 -6.85 -18.83 -10.40
N ASP A 565 -6.03 -19.86 -10.15
CA ASP A 565 -4.69 -20.00 -10.70
C ASP A 565 -4.75 -20.71 -12.07
N LEU A 566 -3.80 -20.39 -12.95
CA LEU A 566 -3.76 -20.90 -14.31
C LEU A 566 -2.56 -21.82 -14.53
N ILE A 567 -2.79 -22.94 -15.21
CA ILE A 567 -1.72 -23.82 -15.69
C ILE A 567 -1.59 -23.62 -17.20
N ALA A 568 -0.40 -23.21 -17.66
CA ALA A 568 -0.13 -22.91 -19.05
C ALA A 568 1.05 -23.73 -19.62
N GLU A 569 1.02 -24.00 -20.92
CA GLU A 569 2.10 -24.62 -21.68
C GLU A 569 2.88 -23.53 -22.43
N PHE A 570 4.21 -23.51 -22.30
CA PHE A 570 5.07 -22.54 -22.98
C PHE A 570 4.93 -22.62 -24.51
N ALA A 571 4.78 -21.47 -25.16
CA ALA A 571 4.68 -21.36 -26.62
C ALA A 571 5.87 -20.63 -27.25
N ALA A 572 6.34 -19.52 -26.64
CA ALA A 572 7.47 -18.73 -27.14
C ALA A 572 8.04 -17.80 -26.07
N LEU A 573 9.31 -17.41 -26.19
CA LEU A 573 9.87 -16.25 -25.48
C LEU A 573 9.47 -14.97 -26.23
N VAL A 574 8.87 -14.00 -25.54
CA VAL A 574 8.42 -12.72 -26.12
C VAL A 574 9.46 -11.62 -25.88
N SER A 575 9.98 -11.52 -24.66
CA SER A 575 11.03 -10.57 -24.30
C SER A 575 11.88 -11.06 -23.13
N ALA A 576 13.17 -11.29 -23.39
CA ALA A 576 14.18 -11.40 -22.34
C ALA A 576 14.47 -10.03 -21.71
N PRO A 577 15.00 -9.94 -20.47
CA PRO A 577 15.62 -8.72 -20.00
C PRO A 577 16.85 -8.40 -20.87
N ASP A 578 17.11 -7.13 -21.11
CA ASP A 578 18.36 -6.72 -21.78
C ASP A 578 19.55 -7.28 -21.00
N ALA A 579 20.51 -7.88 -21.72
CA ALA A 579 21.68 -8.46 -21.11
C ALA A 579 22.50 -7.35 -20.44
N ARG A 580 22.42 -7.25 -19.09
CA ARG A 580 23.07 -6.22 -18.25
C ARG A 580 24.44 -5.87 -18.86
N PRO A 581 24.65 -4.66 -19.41
CA PRO A 581 26.01 -4.22 -19.67
C PRO A 581 26.68 -4.13 -18.30
N ALA A 582 27.74 -4.91 -18.08
CA ALA A 582 28.43 -4.99 -16.81
C ALA A 582 29.28 -3.72 -16.58
N VAL A 583 28.61 -2.60 -16.30
CA VAL A 583 29.23 -1.27 -16.18
C VAL A 583 29.74 -1.04 -14.75
N ASN A 584 30.92 -1.59 -14.49
CA ASN A 584 31.96 -1.01 -13.64
C ASN A 584 31.57 -0.43 -12.26
N LEU A 585 31.65 -1.27 -11.22
CA LEU A 585 31.97 -0.83 -9.86
C LEU A 585 33.34 -1.38 -9.40
N THR A 586 34.39 -1.14 -10.21
CA THR A 586 35.80 -1.32 -9.81
C THR A 586 36.70 -0.23 -10.41
N ALA A 587 36.74 0.94 -9.74
CA ALA A 587 37.80 1.95 -9.89
C ALA A 587 37.91 2.83 -8.63
#